data_AF-A0A7D9N6H1-F1
#
_entry.id   AF-A0A7D9N6H1-F1
#
_cell.length_a   1.000
_cell.length_b   1.000
_cell.length_c   1.000
_cell.angle_alpha   90.00
_cell.angle_beta   90.00
_cell.angle_gamma   90.00
#
_symmetry.space_group_name_H-M   'P 1'
#
loop_
_entity.id
_entity.type
_entity.pdbx_description
1 polymer ?
#
loop_
_entity_poly.entity_id
_entity_poly.type
_entity_poly.pdbx_seq_one_letter_code
_entity_poly.pdbx_strand_id
1 'polypeptide(L)'
;MDNMVTRNSTASTRVSKNVKEKAIRNLATRGITLSEFLRFTVGKAADDDIELINFLDSPEALKAKKELETGNIEKIGTLDDLDNWMDRL
;
A
#
# COMPACT_ATOMS: atom_id res chain seq x y z
N MET A 1 -22.72 36.15 9.42
CA MET A 1 -22.06 34.85 9.62
C MET A 1 -22.69 33.91 8.63
N ASP A 2 -21.92 33.41 7.67
CA ASP A 2 -22.43 32.49 6.66
C ASP A 2 -22.79 31.19 7.36
N ASN A 3 -24.06 30.80 7.32
CA ASN A 3 -24.48 29.48 7.77
C ASN A 3 -23.91 28.49 6.75
N MET A 4 -22.66 28.04 6.96
CA MET A 4 -22.06 26.97 6.17
C MET A 4 -22.88 25.70 6.42
N VAL A 5 -23.93 25.53 5.62
CA VAL A 5 -24.61 24.24 5.48
C VAL A 5 -23.56 23.32 4.88
N THR A 6 -22.96 22.45 5.68
CA THR A 6 -22.05 21.43 5.20
C THR A 6 -22.85 20.47 4.32
N ARG A 7 -22.86 20.73 3.00
CA ARG A 7 -23.54 19.88 2.03
C ARG A 7 -22.58 18.78 1.58
N ASN A 8 -23.12 17.57 1.46
CA ASN A 8 -22.41 16.49 0.77
C ASN A 8 -22.02 16.96 -0.64
N SER A 9 -20.78 16.68 -1.05
CA SER A 9 -20.28 16.92 -2.40
C SER A 9 -19.81 15.61 -3.03
N THR A 10 -19.79 15.56 -4.36
CA THR A 10 -19.35 14.38 -5.12
C THR A 10 -18.08 14.71 -5.89
N ALA A 11 -17.01 13.96 -5.62
CA ALA A 11 -15.83 13.90 -6.49
C ALA A 11 -15.92 12.64 -7.36
N SER A 12 -15.67 12.78 -8.66
CA SER A 12 -15.71 11.65 -9.60
C SER A 12 -14.65 11.79 -10.68
N THR A 13 -14.04 10.68 -11.04
CA THR A 13 -13.10 10.59 -12.17
C THR A 13 -13.43 9.37 -13.02
N ARG A 14 -13.03 9.42 -14.30
CA ARG A 14 -13.27 8.32 -15.24
C ARG A 14 -12.15 7.30 -15.15
N VAL A 15 -12.51 6.03 -15.11
CA VAL A 15 -11.59 4.89 -15.20
C VAL A 15 -12.08 3.90 -16.25
N SER A 16 -11.21 3.01 -16.72
CA SER A 16 -11.65 1.93 -17.62
C SER A 16 -12.56 0.94 -16.88
N LYS A 17 -13.49 0.32 -17.63
CA LYS A 17 -14.43 -0.67 -17.08
C LYS A 17 -13.70 -1.81 -16.36
N ASN A 18 -12.63 -2.33 -16.97
CA ASN A 18 -11.83 -3.42 -16.40
C ASN A 18 -11.16 -3.01 -15.07
N VAL A 19 -10.63 -1.80 -14.99
CA VAL A 19 -10.02 -1.29 -13.75
C VAL A 19 -11.06 -1.17 -12.64
N LYS A 20 -12.23 -0.59 -12.94
CA LYS A 20 -13.34 -0.48 -11.97
C LYS A 20 -13.75 -1.85 -11.44
N GLU A 21 -13.95 -2.82 -12.33
CA GLU A 21 -14.39 -4.17 -11.95
C GLU A 21 -13.35 -4.93 -11.13
N LYS A 22 -12.06 -4.85 -11.52
CA LYS A 22 -10.97 -5.43 -10.73
C LYS A 22 -10.86 -4.81 -9.34
N ALA A 23 -10.96 -3.49 -9.25
CA ALA A 23 -10.91 -2.78 -7.97
C ALA A 23 -12.07 -3.23 -7.05
N ILE A 24 -13.30 -3.30 -7.57
CA ILE A 24 -14.46 -3.78 -6.79
C ILE A 24 -14.23 -5.18 -6.25
N ARG A 25 -13.76 -6.13 -7.08
CA ARG A 25 -13.48 -7.50 -6.64
C ARG A 25 -12.40 -7.56 -5.57
N ASN A 26 -11.29 -6.85 -5.77
CA ASN A 26 -10.16 -6.86 -4.84
C ASN A 26 -10.47 -6.18 -3.50
N LEU A 27 -11.35 -5.18 -3.49
CA LEU A 27 -11.78 -4.52 -2.27
C LEU A 27 -12.80 -5.38 -1.50
N ALA A 28 -13.68 -6.09 -2.22
CA ALA A 28 -14.62 -7.03 -1.61
C ALA A 28 -13.92 -8.17 -0.86
N THR A 29 -12.75 -8.64 -1.29
CA THR A 29 -11.96 -9.65 -0.53
C THR A 29 -11.49 -9.13 0.83
N ARG A 30 -11.51 -7.81 1.04
CA ARG A 30 -11.13 -7.12 2.29
C ARG A 30 -12.35 -6.57 3.03
N GLY A 31 -13.57 -6.89 2.58
CA GLY A 31 -14.81 -6.45 3.21
C GLY A 31 -15.14 -4.96 3.04
N ILE A 32 -14.53 -4.27 2.07
CA ILE A 32 -14.75 -2.84 1.83
C ILE A 32 -15.25 -2.57 0.41
N THR A 33 -16.06 -1.53 0.25
CA THR A 33 -16.58 -1.10 -1.04
C THR A 33 -15.66 -0.08 -1.72
N LEU A 34 -15.82 0.08 -3.04
CA LEU A 34 -15.08 1.11 -3.79
C LEU A 34 -15.39 2.53 -3.29
N SER A 35 -16.63 2.81 -2.90
CA SER A 35 -17.04 4.13 -2.38
C SER A 35 -16.45 4.42 -1.00
N GLU A 36 -16.36 3.43 -0.12
CA GLU A 36 -15.68 3.58 1.19
C GLU A 36 -14.19 3.84 1.01
N PHE A 37 -13.53 3.06 0.15
CA PHE A 37 -12.12 3.26 -0.17
C PHE A 37 -11.85 4.67 -0.69
N LEU A 38 -12.63 5.15 -1.67
CA LEU A 38 -12.47 6.50 -2.21
C LEU A 38 -12.71 7.58 -1.14
N ARG A 39 -13.73 7.41 -0.28
CA ARG A 39 -14.02 8.36 0.81
C ARG A 39 -12.86 8.45 1.81
N PHE A 40 -12.29 7.30 2.16
CA PHE A 40 -11.10 7.23 3.01
C PHE A 40 -9.88 7.90 2.36
N THR A 41 -9.67 7.67 1.06
CA THR A 41 -8.51 8.24 0.34
C THR A 41 -8.62 9.76 0.23
N VAL A 42 -9.82 10.28 -0.03
CA VAL A 42 -10.09 11.73 -0.05
C VAL A 42 -9.91 12.36 1.34
N GLY A 43 -10.33 11.66 2.40
CA GLY A 43 -10.06 12.09 3.78
C GLY A 43 -8.56 12.23 4.05
N LYS A 44 -7.79 11.18 3.74
CA LYS A 44 -6.32 11.24 3.84
C LYS A 44 -5.69 12.37 3.04
N ALA A 45 -6.20 12.62 1.83
CA ALA A 45 -5.73 13.75 1.01
C ALA A 45 -5.98 15.11 1.68
N ALA A 46 -7.14 15.25 2.32
CA ALA A 46 -7.51 16.49 3.01
C ALA A 46 -6.68 16.72 4.27
N ASP A 47 -6.24 15.64 4.92
CA ASP A 47 -5.42 15.67 6.14
C ASP A 47 -3.90 15.72 5.83
N ASP A 48 -3.49 15.84 4.57
CA ASP A 48 -2.08 15.75 4.08
C ASP A 48 -1.38 14.43 4.43
N ASP A 49 -2.17 13.38 4.71
CA ASP A 49 -1.76 12.03 5.12
C ASP A 49 -1.55 11.07 3.92
N ILE A 50 -1.38 11.60 2.71
CA ILE A 50 -0.99 10.79 1.55
C ILE A 50 0.53 10.67 1.54
N GLU A 51 1.02 9.67 2.25
CA GLU A 51 2.42 9.27 2.12
C GLU A 51 2.64 8.62 0.75
N LEU A 52 3.55 9.21 -0.04
CA LEU A 52 4.11 8.57 -1.20
C LEU A 52 5.16 7.55 -0.70
N ILE A 53 4.69 6.38 -0.25
CA ILE A 53 5.58 5.35 0.29
C ILE A 53 6.42 4.80 -0.86
N ASN A 54 7.65 5.29 -0.98
CA ASN A 54 8.68 4.59 -1.73
C ASN A 54 9.12 3.40 -0.87
N PHE A 55 8.67 2.20 -1.21
CA PHE A 55 9.03 0.98 -0.49
C PHE A 55 10.55 0.74 -0.42
N LEU A 56 11.34 1.38 -1.28
CA LEU A 56 12.80 1.33 -1.24
C LEU A 56 13.43 2.20 -0.14
N ASP A 57 12.67 3.15 0.41
CA ASP A 57 13.09 4.04 1.50
C ASP A 57 12.53 3.61 2.86
N SER A 58 11.86 2.46 2.94
CA SER A 58 11.39 1.93 4.23
C SER A 58 12.58 1.62 5.15
N PRO A 59 12.42 1.68 6.48
CA PRO A 59 13.48 1.31 7.42
C PRO A 59 14.05 -0.09 7.15
N GLU A 60 13.19 -1.03 6.76
CA GLU A 60 13.55 -2.41 6.41
C GLU A 60 14.37 -2.46 5.12
N ALA A 61 13.96 -1.72 4.08
CA ALA A 61 14.69 -1.65 2.82
C ALA A 61 16.07 -0.99 2.97
N LEU A 62 16.15 0.09 3.76
CA LEU A 62 17.42 0.75 4.09
C LEU A 62 18.34 -0.16 4.91
N LYS A 63 17.78 -0.94 5.85
CA LYS A 63 18.52 -1.93 6.63
C LYS A 63 19.07 -3.05 5.74
N ALA A 64 18.24 -3.62 4.86
CA ALA A 64 18.65 -4.66 3.92
C ALA A 64 19.75 -4.17 2.95
N LYS A 65 19.63 -2.93 2.46
CA LYS A 65 20.68 -2.29 1.64
C LYS A 65 22.00 -2.18 2.40
N LYS A 66 21.96 -1.74 3.66
CA LYS A 66 23.15 -1.65 4.51
C LYS A 66 23.78 -3.03 4.79
N GLU A 67 22.97 -4.06 5.01
CA GLU A 67 23.45 -5.45 5.19
C GLU A 67 24.17 -5.95 3.93
N LEU A 68 23.62 -5.67 2.74
CA LEU A 68 24.27 -5.96 1.46
C LEU A 68 25.61 -5.23 1.28
N GLU A 69 25.63 -3.91 1.52
CA GLU A 69 26.83 -3.07 1.36
C GLU A 69 27.95 -3.42 2.35
N THR A 70 27.59 -3.87 3.56
CA THR A 70 28.55 -4.30 4.58
C THR A 70 28.98 -5.76 4.45
N GLY A 71 28.44 -6.49 3.47
CA GLY A 71 28.70 -7.92 3.29
C GLY A 71 28.13 -8.81 4.40
N ASN A 72 27.27 -8.26 5.26
CA ASN A 72 26.59 -8.99 6.33
C ASN A 72 25.32 -9.66 5.78
N ILE A 73 25.49 -10.50 4.77
CA ILE A 73 24.41 -11.21 4.09
C ILE A 73 24.60 -12.72 4.25
N GLU A 74 23.51 -13.44 4.45
CA GLU A 74 23.49 -14.89 4.35
C GLU A 74 23.28 -15.28 2.88
N LYS A 75 24.19 -16.08 2.33
CA LYS A 75 24.08 -16.56 0.95
C LYS A 75 23.36 -17.90 0.94
N ILE A 76 22.13 -17.89 0.45
CA ILE A 76 21.38 -19.11 0.16
C ILE A 76 21.71 -19.52 -1.28
N GLY A 77 22.56 -20.54 -1.43
CA GLY A 77 23.14 -20.92 -2.73
C GLY A 77 22.47 -22.13 -3.38
N THR A 78 21.83 -22.99 -2.58
CA THR A 78 21.20 -24.23 -3.02
C THR A 78 19.77 -24.36 -2.47
N LEU A 79 19.01 -25.35 -2.96
CA LEU A 79 17.68 -25.65 -2.45
C LEU A 79 17.74 -26.15 -0.99
N ASP A 80 18.75 -26.95 -0.65
CA ASP A 80 18.94 -27.42 0.73
C ASP A 80 19.28 -26.26 1.68
N ASP A 81 20.06 -25.27 1.23
CA ASP A 81 20.32 -24.06 2.02
C ASP A 81 19.03 -23.27 2.27
N LEU A 82 18.13 -23.23 1.28
CA LEU A 82 16.85 -22.54 1.39
C LEU A 82 15.93 -23.24 2.39
N ASP A 83 15.80 -24.55 2.30
CA ASP A 83 14.98 -25.35 3.22
C ASP A 83 15.46 -25.19 4.67
N ASN A 84 16.78 -25.29 4.90
CA ASN A 84 17.38 -25.07 6.22
C ASN A 84 17.19 -23.65 6.75
N TRP A 85 17.16 -22.65 5.87
CA TRP A 85 16.91 -21.26 6.24
C TRP A 85 15.44 -21.04 6.60
N MET A 86 14.50 -21.61 5.83
CA MET A 86 13.07 -21.53 6.13
C MET A 86 12.70 -22.20 7.46
N ASP A 87 13.42 -23.26 7.87
CA ASP A 87 13.21 -23.91 9.16
C ASP A 87 13.67 -23.05 10.37
N ARG A 88 14.44 -21.98 10.14
CA ARG A 88 14.97 -21.07 11.17
C ARG A 88 14.21 -19.75 11.29
N LEU A 89 13.27 -19.51 10.37
CA LEU A 89 12.38 -18.35 10.34
C LEU A 89 11.30 -18.43 11.43
#